data_AF-A0A3D0DJP9-F1
#
_entry.id   AF-A0A3D0DJP9-F1
#
_cell.length_a   1.000
_cell.length_b   1.000
_cell.length_c   1.000
_cell.angle_alpha   90.00
_cell.angle_beta   90.00
_cell.angle_gamma   90.00
#
_symmetry.space_group_name_H-M   'P 1'
#
loop_
_entity.id
_entity.type
_entity.pdbx_description
1 polymer ?
#
loop_
_entity_poly.entity_id
_entity_poly.type
_entity_poly.pdbx_seq_one_letter_code
_entity_poly.pdbx_strand_id
1 'polypeptide(L)'
;MNLFKRCRRGITFLLALVVVLSTLKIPVNAAESSDTEQGPELVHLMPDELEAGKQFYFKGMPYNGKNSPVKEFNGKKVKPGTIQNFAYTPDGKYVFTTGEGKSGSTRHTILSRCNMPSKKKATAKAKFVQAHVLNGYGHGETIDITQPNLKKQVYYIWVSTKPSGGFYGLQIARITYEVKDGVGEIRHIERLTNFCKTNFNKKGKPARFEDKKYGKYYAKRVNVSVDTENNQIAFRIEFKNDQVRYVIYDYKKITKALNKLENGGLLDMKNALKWQVANIKYNSVPYRTFQSFCISDNTVYLAGGYLKMGAKIYMFKYKPHKRGKLKTETISKKKTQTIINIIPQLTVKKKQLGVDHLEIEGLKVYKNSKGVPYIYINFYQKDIPITSSIGVYKFNLSQTITQEQLEELREQQRKEAEQQAQEEQAQQEQEQTTEQQTDTPQNDVTDTAQDTTTDTVTDTQNEPSDTASIEYNQG
;
A
#
# COMPACT_ATOMS: atom_id res chain seq x y z
N MET A 1 -30.27 -47.09 -26.16
CA MET A 1 -30.13 -47.09 -24.67
C MET A 1 -28.70 -47.26 -24.15
N ASN A 2 -27.73 -47.78 -24.91
CA ASN A 2 -26.34 -47.99 -24.44
C ASN A 2 -25.38 -46.78 -24.58
N LEU A 3 -25.78 -45.72 -25.29
CA LEU A 3 -24.98 -44.49 -25.42
C LEU A 3 -25.05 -43.59 -24.17
N PHE A 4 -26.21 -43.57 -23.49
CA PHE A 4 -26.44 -42.76 -22.29
C PHE A 4 -25.69 -43.28 -21.06
N LYS A 5 -25.47 -44.60 -20.94
CA LYS A 5 -24.67 -45.18 -19.84
C LYS A 5 -23.18 -44.88 -19.96
N ARG A 6 -22.65 -44.66 -21.17
CA ARG A 6 -21.23 -44.33 -21.40
C ARG A 6 -20.92 -42.85 -21.14
N CYS A 7 -21.84 -41.93 -21.45
CA CYS A 7 -21.67 -40.51 -21.11
C CYS A 7 -21.71 -40.24 -19.60
N ARG A 8 -22.52 -40.97 -18.83
CA ARG A 8 -22.64 -40.77 -17.38
C ARG A 8 -21.36 -41.16 -16.64
N ARG A 9 -20.67 -42.23 -17.07
CA ARG A 9 -19.38 -42.65 -16.48
C ARG A 9 -18.23 -41.68 -16.81
N GLY A 10 -18.23 -41.07 -17.99
CA GLY A 10 -17.23 -40.05 -18.36
C GLY A 10 -17.36 -38.75 -17.55
N ILE A 11 -18.59 -38.32 -17.25
CA ILE A 11 -18.85 -37.09 -16.49
C ILE A 11 -18.55 -37.28 -14.99
N THR A 12 -18.84 -38.45 -14.41
CA THR A 12 -18.50 -38.74 -13.01
C THR A 12 -16.98 -38.85 -12.81
N PHE A 13 -16.23 -39.37 -13.79
CA PHE A 13 -14.76 -39.42 -13.72
C PHE A 13 -14.12 -38.03 -13.83
N LEU A 14 -14.68 -37.14 -14.65
CA LEU A 14 -14.20 -35.76 -14.76
C LEU A 14 -14.47 -34.94 -13.49
N LEU A 15 -15.63 -35.12 -12.85
CA LEU A 15 -15.98 -34.44 -11.60
C LEU A 15 -15.16 -34.94 -10.41
N ALA A 16 -14.85 -36.24 -10.33
CA ALA A 16 -13.96 -36.77 -9.30
C ALA A 16 -12.50 -36.29 -9.47
N LEU A 17 -12.02 -36.15 -10.72
CA LEU A 17 -10.68 -35.60 -10.99
C LEU A 17 -10.58 -34.10 -10.64
N VAL A 18 -11.66 -33.34 -10.86
CA VAL A 18 -11.74 -31.90 -10.48
C VAL A 18 -11.81 -31.73 -8.96
N VAL A 19 -12.46 -32.64 -8.24
CA VAL A 19 -12.52 -32.60 -6.77
C VAL A 19 -11.20 -33.05 -6.13
N VAL A 20 -10.52 -34.06 -6.69
CA VAL A 20 -9.21 -34.51 -6.17
C VAL A 20 -8.07 -33.51 -6.48
N LEU A 21 -8.16 -32.75 -7.58
CA LEU A 21 -7.23 -31.64 -7.84
C LEU A 21 -7.48 -30.39 -6.98
N SER A 22 -8.64 -30.31 -6.31
CA SER A 22 -8.98 -29.18 -5.42
C SER A 22 -8.60 -29.38 -3.94
N THR A 23 -8.11 -30.57 -3.56
CA THR A 23 -7.72 -30.90 -2.18
C THR A 23 -6.22 -31.16 -2.00
N LEU A 24 -5.41 -31.06 -3.07
CA LEU A 24 -3.96 -30.94 -2.93
C LEU A 24 -3.63 -29.55 -2.38
N LYS A 25 -3.56 -29.45 -1.06
CA LYS A 25 -2.80 -28.40 -0.36
C LYS A 25 -1.37 -28.44 -0.91
N ILE A 26 -1.09 -27.61 -1.90
CA ILE A 26 0.28 -27.28 -2.28
C ILE A 26 0.83 -26.50 -1.09
N PRO A 27 1.84 -27.00 -0.36
CA PRO A 27 2.61 -26.13 0.50
C PRO A 27 3.24 -25.08 -0.41
N VAL A 28 2.84 -23.82 -0.27
CA VAL A 28 3.55 -22.67 -0.84
C VAL A 28 4.83 -22.49 -0.05
N ASN A 29 5.73 -23.46 -0.13
CA ASN A 29 7.14 -23.23 0.08
C ASN A 29 7.65 -22.63 -1.23
N ALA A 30 7.52 -21.31 -1.32
CA ALA A 30 8.30 -20.52 -2.26
C ALA A 30 9.77 -20.58 -1.81
N ALA A 31 10.42 -21.71 -2.05
CA ALA A 31 11.87 -21.78 -2.10
C ALA A 31 12.29 -20.96 -3.32
N GLU A 32 12.56 -19.67 -3.13
CA GLU A 32 13.55 -18.99 -3.97
C GLU A 32 14.83 -19.81 -3.81
N SER A 33 15.32 -20.34 -4.93
CA SER A 33 16.56 -21.11 -5.00
C SER A 33 17.65 -20.38 -4.22
N SER A 34 18.18 -21.07 -3.22
CA SER A 34 19.34 -20.68 -2.42
C SER A 34 20.59 -20.72 -3.30
N ASP A 35 20.71 -19.75 -4.20
CA ASP A 35 21.98 -19.48 -4.87
C ASP A 35 22.61 -18.28 -4.15
N THR A 36 23.65 -18.62 -3.40
CA THR A 36 24.61 -17.77 -2.72
C THR A 36 25.34 -16.86 -3.72
N GLU A 37 24.71 -15.78 -4.17
CA GLU A 37 25.43 -14.67 -4.78
C GLU A 37 25.56 -13.55 -3.74
N GLN A 38 26.81 -13.22 -3.39
CA GLN A 38 27.22 -12.02 -2.67
C GLN A 38 26.71 -10.78 -3.41
N GLY A 39 25.46 -10.40 -3.14
CA GLY A 39 24.89 -9.11 -3.48
C GLY A 39 25.25 -8.09 -2.39
N PRO A 40 25.22 -6.78 -2.69
CA PRO A 40 25.46 -5.75 -1.69
C PRO A 40 24.50 -5.93 -0.51
N GLU A 41 25.11 -5.79 0.67
CA GLU A 41 24.60 -5.81 2.05
C GLU A 41 23.08 -5.56 2.16
N LEU A 42 22.36 -6.60 2.58
CA LEU A 42 20.90 -6.57 2.80
C LEU A 42 20.59 -5.79 4.07
N VAL A 43 19.82 -4.71 3.97
CA VAL A 43 19.26 -4.06 5.17
C VAL A 43 18.07 -4.87 5.67
N HIS A 44 18.26 -5.57 6.79
CA HIS A 44 17.22 -6.33 7.50
C HIS A 44 16.63 -5.48 8.63
N LEU A 45 15.56 -4.74 8.34
CA LEU A 45 15.00 -3.83 9.33
C LEU A 45 13.98 -4.56 10.17
N MET A 46 14.34 -4.85 11.43
CA MET A 46 13.35 -5.22 12.43
C MET A 46 12.54 -3.97 12.76
N PRO A 47 11.21 -4.04 12.71
CA PRO A 47 10.36 -2.89 13.02
C PRO A 47 10.54 -2.27 14.41
N ASP A 48 11.19 -2.99 15.32
CA ASP A 48 11.37 -2.64 16.71
C ASP A 48 12.52 -1.62 16.89
N GLU A 49 13.36 -1.42 15.86
CA GLU A 49 14.47 -0.45 15.84
C GLU A 49 14.09 0.92 15.21
N LEU A 50 12.79 1.20 15.05
CA LEU A 50 12.36 2.41 14.36
C LEU A 50 12.36 3.62 15.30
N GLU A 51 13.48 4.36 15.26
CA GLU A 51 13.71 5.59 16.03
C GLU A 51 12.54 6.59 15.98
N ALA A 52 12.40 7.36 17.05
CA ALA A 52 11.47 8.47 17.16
C ALA A 52 11.53 9.42 15.93
N GLY A 53 10.38 9.69 15.30
CA GLY A 53 10.30 10.56 14.12
C GLY A 53 10.59 9.85 12.79
N LYS A 54 10.91 8.55 12.82
CA LYS A 54 10.92 7.68 11.64
C LYS A 54 9.56 7.02 11.36
N GLN A 55 8.54 7.26 12.16
CA GLN A 55 7.18 6.72 11.95
C GLN A 55 6.10 7.77 12.17
N PHE A 56 4.98 7.65 11.48
CA PHE A 56 3.75 8.38 11.79
C PHE A 56 2.51 7.55 11.51
N TYR A 57 1.48 7.81 12.31
CA TYR A 57 0.20 7.12 12.24
C TYR A 57 -0.88 8.05 11.70
N PHE A 58 -1.89 7.48 11.05
CA PHE A 58 -3.05 8.25 10.61
C PHE A 58 -4.19 8.16 11.62
N LYS A 59 -4.72 9.32 12.06
CA LYS A 59 -5.88 9.39 12.98
C LYS A 59 -7.15 9.72 12.20
N GLY A 60 -8.18 8.89 12.34
CA GLY A 60 -9.53 9.16 11.83
C GLY A 60 -9.73 8.92 10.33
N MET A 61 -8.91 8.06 9.71
CA MET A 61 -8.99 7.79 8.28
C MET A 61 -10.25 7.03 7.87
N PRO A 62 -10.77 7.25 6.64
CA PRO A 62 -11.68 6.32 6.01
C PRO A 62 -10.97 4.98 5.82
N TYR A 63 -11.35 4.00 6.62
CA TYR A 63 -10.87 2.63 6.53
C TYR A 63 -12.00 1.68 6.93
N ASN A 64 -11.88 0.42 6.50
CA ASN A 64 -12.77 -0.70 6.77
C ASN A 64 -13.15 -0.82 8.26
N GLY A 65 -14.17 -0.09 8.68
CA GLY A 65 -14.64 -0.01 10.05
C GLY A 65 -15.95 0.77 10.15
N LYS A 66 -16.70 0.55 11.24
CA LYS A 66 -18.02 1.18 11.49
C LYS A 66 -17.97 2.72 11.52
N ASN A 67 -16.78 3.32 11.64
CA ASN A 67 -16.56 4.75 11.90
C ASN A 67 -15.91 5.51 10.73
N SER A 68 -16.05 5.04 9.49
CA SER A 68 -15.57 5.81 8.33
C SER A 68 -16.30 7.17 8.22
N PRO A 69 -15.59 8.30 8.01
CA PRO A 69 -16.22 9.58 7.71
C PRO A 69 -16.86 9.61 6.33
N VAL A 70 -16.49 8.70 5.42
CA VAL A 70 -17.15 8.51 4.12
C VAL A 70 -18.08 7.31 4.23
N LYS A 71 -19.38 7.58 4.38
CA LYS A 71 -20.42 6.53 4.51
C LYS A 71 -21.17 6.28 3.21
N GLU A 72 -21.38 7.31 2.41
CA GLU A 72 -22.18 7.24 1.18
C GLU A 72 -21.57 8.09 0.06
N PHE A 73 -21.88 7.71 -1.18
CA PHE A 73 -21.53 8.44 -2.40
C PHE A 73 -22.64 8.24 -3.42
N ASN A 74 -23.18 9.34 -3.95
CA ASN A 74 -24.34 9.33 -4.87
C ASN A 74 -25.51 8.46 -4.35
N GLY A 75 -25.85 8.61 -3.07
CA GLY A 75 -26.95 7.86 -2.41
C GLY A 75 -26.68 6.37 -2.22
N LYS A 76 -25.45 5.89 -2.46
CA LYS A 76 -25.06 4.49 -2.25
C LYS A 76 -24.04 4.39 -1.13
N LYS A 77 -24.23 3.41 -0.25
CA LYS A 77 -23.27 3.07 0.80
C LYS A 77 -21.89 2.79 0.20
N VAL A 78 -20.88 3.47 0.72
CA VAL A 78 -19.47 3.26 0.39
C VAL A 78 -18.86 2.34 1.44
N LYS A 79 -18.12 1.34 0.96
CA LYS A 79 -17.27 0.47 1.79
C LYS A 79 -15.80 0.85 1.51
N PRO A 80 -15.16 1.64 2.38
CA PRO A 80 -13.73 1.92 2.29
C PRO A 80 -12.91 0.65 2.49
N GLY A 81 -11.88 0.47 1.68
CA GLY A 81 -10.88 -0.56 1.80
C GLY A 81 -9.65 -0.08 2.57
N THR A 82 -8.54 -0.79 2.37
CA THR A 82 -7.22 -0.41 2.90
C THR A 82 -6.69 0.82 2.16
N ILE A 83 -5.80 1.56 2.82
CA ILE A 83 -4.94 2.50 2.10
C ILE A 83 -4.08 1.68 1.16
N GLN A 84 -3.93 2.15 -0.06
CA GLN A 84 -3.22 1.51 -1.18
C GLN A 84 -1.92 2.24 -1.53
N ASN A 85 -1.89 3.55 -1.30
CA ASN A 85 -0.68 4.35 -1.50
C ASN A 85 -0.76 5.69 -0.74
N PHE A 86 0.37 6.40 -0.67
CA PHE A 86 0.49 7.71 -0.03
C PHE A 86 1.54 8.59 -0.70
N ALA A 87 1.44 9.89 -0.50
CA ALA A 87 2.43 10.89 -0.91
C ALA A 87 2.37 12.12 0.00
N TYR A 88 3.52 12.74 0.30
CA TYR A 88 3.52 14.04 0.97
C TYR A 88 3.45 15.15 -0.05
N THR A 89 2.90 16.26 0.41
CA THR A 89 3.05 17.54 -0.27
C THR A 89 4.50 18.03 -0.17
N PRO A 90 5.05 18.67 -1.22
CA PRO A 90 6.41 19.21 -1.19
C PRO A 90 6.68 20.23 -0.08
N ASP A 91 5.67 21.01 0.33
CA ASP A 91 5.77 21.92 1.49
C ASP A 91 5.68 21.22 2.86
N GLY A 92 5.47 19.90 2.87
CA GLY A 92 5.41 19.07 4.07
C GLY A 92 4.18 19.29 4.95
N LYS A 93 3.19 20.08 4.52
CA LYS A 93 2.00 20.42 5.32
C LYS A 93 1.00 19.27 5.40
N TYR A 94 0.92 18.49 4.33
CA TYR A 94 -0.04 17.41 4.19
C TYR A 94 0.59 16.12 3.72
N VAL A 95 -0.06 15.02 4.11
CA VAL A 95 0.06 13.71 3.45
C VAL A 95 -1.29 13.39 2.84
N PHE A 96 -1.28 12.92 1.60
CA PHE A 96 -2.45 12.34 0.98
C PHE A 96 -2.30 10.84 0.87
N THR A 97 -3.43 10.15 0.95
CA THR A 97 -3.51 8.71 0.73
C THR A 97 -4.57 8.40 -0.31
N THR A 98 -4.37 7.31 -1.03
CA THR A 98 -5.38 6.70 -1.88
C THR A 98 -5.76 5.37 -1.28
N GLY A 99 -7.05 5.05 -1.30
CA GLY A 99 -7.56 3.74 -0.90
C GLY A 99 -8.77 3.36 -1.76
N GLU A 100 -9.12 2.09 -1.76
CA GLU A 100 -10.32 1.63 -2.46
C GLU A 100 -11.58 2.12 -1.72
N GLY A 101 -12.63 2.51 -2.45
CA GLY A 101 -13.97 2.70 -1.92
C GLY A 101 -14.98 2.02 -2.84
N LYS A 102 -15.74 1.05 -2.35
CA LYS A 102 -16.76 0.36 -3.16
C LYS A 102 -18.14 0.92 -2.93
N SER A 103 -18.86 1.29 -4.00
CA SER A 103 -20.31 1.51 -3.95
C SER A 103 -21.01 0.53 -4.90
N GLY A 104 -21.75 -0.43 -4.32
CA GLY A 104 -22.22 -1.61 -5.06
C GLY A 104 -21.06 -2.40 -5.69
N SER A 105 -21.12 -2.65 -7.00
CA SER A 105 -20.07 -3.30 -7.79
C SER A 105 -18.98 -2.36 -8.31
N THR A 106 -19.16 -1.04 -8.15
CA THR A 106 -18.24 -0.04 -8.68
C THR A 106 -17.15 0.26 -7.66
N ARG A 107 -15.90 0.25 -8.12
CA ARG A 107 -14.75 0.74 -7.34
C ARG A 107 -14.45 2.19 -7.66
N HIS A 108 -14.31 2.97 -6.59
CA HIS A 108 -13.85 4.35 -6.59
C HIS A 108 -12.54 4.42 -5.83
N THR A 109 -11.79 5.50 -6.04
CA THR A 109 -10.63 5.81 -5.20
C THR A 109 -11.02 6.85 -4.17
N ILE A 110 -10.80 6.56 -2.89
CA ILE A 110 -10.92 7.54 -1.80
C ILE A 110 -9.58 8.26 -1.69
N LEU A 111 -9.57 9.54 -2.07
CA LEU A 111 -8.43 10.44 -1.89
C LEU A 111 -8.59 11.16 -0.56
N SER A 112 -7.77 10.80 0.44
CA SER A 112 -7.83 11.41 1.76
C SER A 112 -6.67 12.38 1.96
N ARG A 113 -6.92 13.50 2.63
CA ARG A 113 -5.92 14.49 3.03
C ARG A 113 -5.81 14.52 4.55
N CYS A 114 -4.57 14.49 5.04
CA CYS A 114 -4.26 14.61 6.45
C CYS A 114 -3.28 15.74 6.70
N ASN A 115 -3.50 16.49 7.78
CA ASN A 115 -2.54 17.45 8.29
C ASN A 115 -1.36 16.73 8.89
N MET A 116 -0.16 17.07 8.43
CA MET A 116 1.07 16.64 9.07
C MET A 116 1.23 17.38 10.41
N PRO A 117 1.68 16.69 11.47
CA PRO A 117 1.91 17.33 12.76
C PRO A 117 3.10 18.28 12.67
N SER A 118 3.01 19.43 13.33
CA SER A 118 4.09 20.43 13.40
C SER A 118 5.32 19.92 14.15
N LYS A 119 5.15 18.99 15.09
CA LYS A 119 6.24 18.34 15.85
C LYS A 119 6.36 16.86 15.44
N LYS A 120 7.53 16.47 14.94
CA LYS A 120 7.85 15.09 14.53
C LYS A 120 8.46 14.30 15.70
N LYS A 121 7.64 13.86 16.65
CA LYS A 121 8.02 12.91 17.71
C LYS A 121 7.71 11.46 17.29
N ALA A 122 8.18 10.46 18.06
CA ALA A 122 7.95 9.02 17.81
C ALA A 122 6.49 8.61 17.58
N THR A 123 5.54 9.37 18.13
CA THR A 123 4.10 9.09 18.10
C THR A 123 3.32 10.14 17.31
N ALA A 124 4.01 10.89 16.44
CA ALA A 124 3.42 11.92 15.60
C ALA A 124 2.25 11.34 14.79
N LYS A 125 1.06 11.96 14.91
CA LYS A 125 -0.15 11.52 14.21
C LYS A 125 -0.54 12.52 13.13
N ALA A 126 -0.58 12.07 11.88
CA ALA A 126 -1.22 12.82 10.82
C ALA A 126 -2.74 12.79 11.07
N LYS A 127 -3.37 13.96 11.14
CA LYS A 127 -4.80 14.07 11.45
C LYS A 127 -5.60 14.15 10.16
N PHE A 128 -6.55 13.24 9.98
CA PHE A 128 -7.51 13.32 8.88
C PHE A 128 -8.19 14.69 8.86
N VAL A 129 -8.36 15.25 7.65
CA VAL A 129 -9.05 16.53 7.42
C VAL A 129 -10.25 16.32 6.53
N GLN A 130 -10.05 15.67 5.38
CA GLN A 130 -11.05 15.58 4.34
C GLN A 130 -10.79 14.38 3.43
N ALA A 131 -11.85 13.84 2.84
CA ALA A 131 -11.76 12.86 1.78
C ALA A 131 -12.58 13.30 0.56
N HIS A 132 -12.12 12.88 -0.62
CA HIS A 132 -12.83 13.00 -1.90
C HIS A 132 -13.03 11.60 -2.48
N VAL A 133 -14.24 11.28 -2.91
CA VAL A 133 -14.50 10.03 -3.66
C VAL A 133 -14.30 10.29 -5.15
N LEU A 134 -13.19 9.80 -5.69
CA LEU A 134 -12.88 9.90 -7.11
C LEU A 134 -13.66 8.85 -7.89
N ASN A 135 -14.73 9.29 -8.54
CA ASN A 135 -15.73 8.40 -9.14
C ASN A 135 -15.16 7.50 -10.24
N GLY A 136 -15.15 6.18 -10.03
CA GLY A 136 -14.71 5.22 -11.04
C GLY A 136 -13.20 5.26 -11.30
N TYR A 137 -12.39 5.70 -10.34
CA TYR A 137 -10.92 5.71 -10.48
C TYR A 137 -10.29 4.34 -10.18
N GLY A 138 -11.05 3.39 -9.63
CA GLY A 138 -10.60 2.04 -9.36
C GLY A 138 -9.92 1.90 -8.00
N HIS A 139 -8.93 1.03 -7.91
CA HIS A 139 -8.35 0.56 -6.66
C HIS A 139 -7.60 1.66 -5.87
N GLY A 140 -6.98 2.63 -6.55
CA GLY A 140 -6.20 3.70 -5.89
C GLY A 140 -4.73 3.33 -5.70
N GLU A 141 -4.18 2.54 -6.60
CA GLU A 141 -2.88 1.89 -6.50
C GLU A 141 -1.66 2.81 -6.63
N THR A 142 -1.87 4.08 -6.98
CA THR A 142 -0.78 5.04 -7.21
C THR A 142 -1.23 6.43 -6.82
N ILE A 143 -0.32 7.14 -6.16
CA ILE A 143 -0.41 8.57 -5.95
C ILE A 143 1.00 9.15 -5.99
N ASP A 144 1.15 10.33 -6.60
CA ASP A 144 2.29 11.21 -6.41
C ASP A 144 1.81 12.67 -6.34
N ILE A 145 2.58 13.55 -5.71
CA ILE A 145 2.19 14.94 -5.52
C ILE A 145 3.33 15.87 -5.89
N THR A 146 2.99 16.89 -6.66
CA THR A 146 3.89 17.98 -7.00
C THR A 146 3.24 19.31 -6.70
N GLN A 147 4.02 20.36 -6.55
CA GLN A 147 3.52 21.69 -6.18
C GLN A 147 4.13 22.72 -7.13
N PRO A 148 3.35 23.34 -8.03
CA PRO A 148 3.87 24.32 -8.98
C PRO A 148 4.47 25.55 -8.30
N ASN A 149 4.01 25.90 -7.09
CA ASN A 149 4.50 27.02 -6.32
C ASN A 149 4.44 26.71 -4.82
N LEU A 150 5.60 26.55 -4.17
CA LEU A 150 5.70 26.23 -2.74
C LEU A 150 5.08 27.27 -1.79
N LYS A 151 4.84 28.50 -2.28
CA LYS A 151 4.18 29.57 -1.50
C LYS A 151 2.65 29.46 -1.52
N LYS A 152 2.08 28.67 -2.43
CA LYS A 152 0.63 28.50 -2.58
C LYS A 152 0.24 27.07 -2.25
N GLN A 153 -0.88 26.87 -1.56
CA GLN A 153 -1.41 25.54 -1.26
C GLN A 153 -2.22 24.99 -2.45
N VAL A 154 -1.57 24.97 -3.62
CA VAL A 154 -2.08 24.42 -4.87
C VAL A 154 -1.17 23.26 -5.25
N TYR A 155 -1.75 22.06 -5.36
CA TYR A 155 -1.03 20.82 -5.58
C TYR A 155 -1.51 20.18 -6.88
N TYR A 156 -0.59 19.55 -7.61
CA TYR A 156 -0.91 18.60 -8.66
C TYR A 156 -0.80 17.19 -8.08
N ILE A 157 -1.95 16.53 -7.97
CA ILE A 157 -2.07 15.16 -7.47
C ILE A 157 -2.20 14.22 -8.67
N TRP A 158 -1.27 13.28 -8.78
CA TRP A 158 -1.17 12.33 -9.89
C TRP A 158 -1.69 10.98 -9.43
N VAL A 159 -2.77 10.47 -10.04
CA VAL A 159 -3.42 9.20 -9.65
C VAL A 159 -3.80 8.35 -10.86
N SER A 160 -3.93 7.05 -10.69
CA SER A 160 -4.50 6.14 -11.70
C SER A 160 -5.99 6.42 -11.90
N THR A 161 -6.49 6.19 -13.11
CA THR A 161 -7.91 6.36 -13.43
C THR A 161 -8.34 5.48 -14.61
N LYS A 162 -9.65 5.46 -14.89
CA LYS A 162 -10.30 4.71 -15.98
C LYS A 162 -9.90 3.23 -16.00
N PRO A 163 -10.25 2.46 -14.96
CA PRO A 163 -9.91 1.05 -14.89
C PRO A 163 -10.69 0.20 -15.91
N SER A 164 -10.03 -0.81 -16.49
CA SER A 164 -10.72 -1.85 -17.27
C SER A 164 -11.17 -2.97 -16.32
N GLY A 165 -12.44 -3.37 -16.39
CA GLY A 165 -13.01 -4.34 -15.44
C GLY A 165 -13.07 -3.81 -14.00
N GLY A 166 -12.95 -2.50 -13.81
CA GLY A 166 -13.15 -1.82 -12.53
C GLY A 166 -12.02 -1.94 -11.50
N PHE A 167 -10.89 -2.61 -11.78
CA PHE A 167 -9.80 -2.76 -10.80
C PHE A 167 -8.66 -1.75 -10.98
N TYR A 168 -7.72 -2.02 -11.88
CA TYR A 168 -6.51 -1.19 -12.08
C TYR A 168 -6.71 -0.13 -13.15
N GLY A 169 -6.19 1.07 -12.90
CA GLY A 169 -6.27 2.19 -13.83
C GLY A 169 -5.42 1.99 -15.09
N LEU A 170 -5.92 2.49 -16.21
CA LEU A 170 -5.26 2.46 -17.52
C LEU A 170 -4.81 3.84 -18.00
N GLN A 171 -5.16 4.87 -17.25
CA GLN A 171 -4.81 6.27 -17.47
C GLN A 171 -4.24 6.86 -16.19
N ILE A 172 -3.56 8.01 -16.31
CA ILE A 172 -3.12 8.80 -15.16
C ILE A 172 -3.84 10.15 -15.21
N ALA A 173 -4.57 10.49 -14.15
CA ALA A 173 -5.11 11.82 -13.96
C ALA A 173 -4.10 12.71 -13.24
N ARG A 174 -4.04 13.98 -13.65
CA ARG A 174 -3.47 15.07 -12.86
C ARG A 174 -4.63 15.92 -12.34
N ILE A 175 -4.79 15.96 -11.03
CA ILE A 175 -5.81 16.74 -10.34
C ILE A 175 -5.14 18.00 -9.80
N THR A 176 -5.62 19.18 -10.20
CA THR A 176 -5.27 20.43 -9.54
C THR A 176 -6.15 20.58 -8.30
N TYR A 177 -5.52 20.46 -7.14
CA TYR A 177 -6.15 20.52 -5.84
C TYR A 177 -5.70 21.78 -5.11
N GLU A 178 -6.64 22.58 -4.64
CA GLU A 178 -6.36 23.85 -3.96
C GLU A 178 -6.94 23.85 -2.55
N VAL A 179 -6.18 24.36 -1.58
CA VAL A 179 -6.66 24.55 -0.21
C VAL A 179 -6.95 26.02 0.02
N LYS A 180 -8.22 26.35 0.27
CA LYS A 180 -8.70 27.68 0.70
C LYS A 180 -9.42 27.54 2.03
N ASP A 181 -9.08 28.40 2.99
CA ASP A 181 -9.75 28.44 4.30
C ASP A 181 -9.82 27.07 5.00
N GLY A 182 -8.76 26.27 4.83
CA GLY A 182 -8.66 24.90 5.35
C GLY A 182 -9.41 23.84 4.54
N VAL A 183 -10.35 24.22 3.67
CA VAL A 183 -11.10 23.33 2.79
C VAL A 183 -10.31 23.06 1.51
N GLY A 184 -10.26 21.81 1.08
CA GLY A 184 -9.56 21.43 -0.14
C GLY A 184 -10.52 21.06 -1.26
N GLU A 185 -10.30 21.66 -2.42
CA GLU A 185 -11.18 21.59 -3.58
C GLU A 185 -10.45 21.09 -4.83
N ILE A 186 -11.12 20.26 -5.62
CA ILE A 186 -10.64 19.84 -6.94
C ILE A 186 -11.06 20.91 -7.96
N ARG A 187 -10.09 21.67 -8.47
CA ARG A 187 -10.34 22.76 -9.43
C ARG A 187 -10.37 22.28 -10.87
N HIS A 188 -9.48 21.33 -11.19
CA HIS A 188 -9.22 20.95 -12.58
C HIS A 188 -8.66 19.55 -12.67
N ILE A 189 -9.00 18.81 -13.72
CA ILE A 189 -8.53 17.43 -13.94
C ILE A 189 -8.14 17.25 -15.39
N GLU A 190 -6.88 16.89 -15.66
CA GLU A 190 -6.45 16.42 -16.98
C GLU A 190 -6.02 14.96 -16.92
N ARG A 191 -5.98 14.27 -18.07
CA ARG A 191 -5.56 12.85 -18.11
C ARG A 191 -4.55 12.55 -19.19
N LEU A 192 -3.60 11.69 -18.84
CA LEU A 192 -2.67 11.05 -19.74
C LEU A 192 -3.26 9.70 -20.19
N THR A 193 -3.25 9.43 -21.49
CA THR A 193 -3.89 8.24 -22.07
C THR A 193 -3.03 7.54 -23.12
N ASN A 194 -3.48 6.39 -23.62
CA ASN A 194 -2.84 5.61 -24.69
C ASN A 194 -1.41 5.17 -24.38
N PHE A 195 -1.16 4.73 -23.14
CA PHE A 195 0.15 4.21 -22.71
C PHE A 195 0.67 3.04 -23.54
N CYS A 196 -0.18 2.31 -24.27
CA CYS A 196 0.25 1.28 -25.22
C CYS A 196 1.00 1.82 -26.44
N LYS A 197 0.91 3.13 -26.75
CA LYS A 197 1.56 3.82 -27.89
C LYS A 197 2.79 4.63 -27.46
N THR A 198 3.47 4.20 -26.40
CA THR A 198 4.67 4.88 -25.86
C THR A 198 5.99 4.24 -26.32
N ASN A 199 5.99 3.65 -27.52
CA ASN A 199 7.17 3.08 -28.17
C ASN A 199 7.50 3.79 -29.49
N PHE A 200 8.72 3.61 -29.97
CA PHE A 200 9.14 3.97 -31.32
C PHE A 200 9.32 2.71 -32.18
N ASN A 201 8.89 2.75 -33.44
CA ASN A 201 9.28 1.73 -34.41
C ASN A 201 10.73 1.95 -34.90
N LYS A 202 11.25 1.03 -35.72
CA LYS A 202 12.59 1.13 -36.33
C LYS A 202 12.81 2.44 -37.13
N LYS A 203 11.74 3.06 -37.63
CA LYS A 203 11.78 4.34 -38.37
C LYS A 203 11.67 5.57 -37.45
N GLY A 204 11.66 5.37 -36.12
CA GLY A 204 11.54 6.44 -35.14
C GLY A 204 10.16 7.11 -35.11
N LYS A 205 9.11 6.47 -35.63
CA LYS A 205 7.72 6.94 -35.54
C LYS A 205 7.02 6.35 -34.31
N PRO A 206 6.05 7.05 -33.71
CA PRO A 206 5.20 6.50 -32.65
C PRO A 206 4.59 5.16 -33.06
N ALA A 207 4.71 4.18 -32.17
CA ALA A 207 4.22 2.83 -32.40
C ALA A 207 3.65 2.26 -31.11
N ARG A 208 2.79 1.24 -31.27
CA ARG A 208 2.40 0.40 -30.15
C ARG A 208 3.58 -0.46 -29.71
N PHE A 209 3.56 -0.88 -28.45
CA PHE A 209 4.36 -2.04 -28.08
C PHE A 209 3.77 -3.30 -28.73
N GLU A 210 4.64 -4.08 -29.33
CA GLU A 210 4.33 -5.34 -29.98
C GLU A 210 5.54 -6.27 -29.89
N ASP A 211 5.30 -7.57 -29.91
CA ASP A 211 6.31 -8.56 -30.27
C ASP A 211 5.74 -9.64 -31.19
N LYS A 212 6.64 -10.41 -31.80
CA LYS A 212 6.28 -11.48 -32.76
C LYS A 212 5.49 -12.63 -32.14
N LYS A 213 5.65 -12.91 -30.85
CA LYS A 213 5.07 -14.06 -30.12
C LYS A 213 3.68 -13.75 -29.55
N TYR A 214 3.45 -12.53 -29.08
CA TYR A 214 2.26 -12.12 -28.34
C TYR A 214 1.45 -11.02 -29.05
N GLY A 215 1.92 -10.52 -30.20
CA GLY A 215 1.22 -9.51 -30.98
C GLY A 215 1.19 -8.14 -30.30
N LYS A 216 0.09 -7.39 -30.50
CA LYS A 216 -0.10 -6.03 -29.97
C LYS A 216 -0.36 -6.08 -28.46
N TYR A 217 0.37 -5.27 -27.70
CA TYR A 217 0.16 -5.23 -26.25
C TYR A 217 -0.96 -4.27 -25.85
N TYR A 218 -1.70 -4.67 -24.81
CA TYR A 218 -2.72 -3.86 -24.16
C TYR A 218 -2.30 -3.60 -22.72
N ALA A 219 -2.40 -2.34 -22.28
CA ALA A 219 -2.13 -1.99 -20.89
C ALA A 219 -3.14 -2.69 -19.97
N LYS A 220 -2.64 -3.17 -18.83
CA LYS A 220 -3.37 -3.84 -17.76
C LYS A 220 -3.40 -2.98 -16.50
N ARG A 221 -2.30 -2.28 -16.20
CA ARG A 221 -2.14 -1.38 -15.04
C ARG A 221 -1.13 -0.29 -15.36
N VAL A 222 -1.40 0.94 -14.94
CA VAL A 222 -0.48 2.07 -15.08
C VAL A 222 -0.30 2.77 -13.73
N ASN A 223 0.94 2.95 -13.31
CA ASN A 223 1.31 3.68 -12.10
C ASN A 223 2.18 4.89 -12.47
N VAL A 224 2.26 5.89 -11.58
CA VAL A 224 3.03 7.12 -11.78
C VAL A 224 3.97 7.39 -10.60
N SER A 225 5.15 7.91 -10.90
CA SER A 225 6.02 8.56 -9.91
C SER A 225 6.74 9.75 -10.54
N VAL A 226 6.98 10.81 -9.75
CA VAL A 226 7.56 12.07 -10.19
C VAL A 226 8.79 12.41 -9.36
N ASP A 227 9.88 12.74 -10.03
CA ASP A 227 11.08 13.32 -9.43
C ASP A 227 11.25 14.75 -9.99
N THR A 228 10.76 15.73 -9.25
CA THR A 228 10.80 17.13 -9.68
C THR A 228 12.20 17.73 -9.71
N GLU A 229 13.11 17.24 -8.85
CA GLU A 229 14.50 17.72 -8.78
C GLU A 229 15.26 17.35 -10.05
N ASN A 230 15.06 16.13 -10.55
CA ASN A 230 15.66 15.67 -11.80
C ASN A 230 14.79 15.93 -13.05
N ASN A 231 13.66 16.63 -12.90
CA ASN A 231 12.72 16.94 -13.98
C ASN A 231 12.19 15.68 -14.69
N GLN A 232 11.82 14.66 -13.93
CA GLN A 232 11.39 13.36 -14.45
C GLN A 232 10.00 12.97 -13.98
N ILE A 233 9.21 12.41 -14.89
CA ILE A 233 7.98 11.69 -14.57
C ILE A 233 8.03 10.31 -15.20
N ALA A 234 7.86 9.29 -14.38
CA ALA A 234 7.90 7.89 -14.79
C ALA A 234 6.52 7.27 -14.76
N PHE A 235 6.25 6.42 -15.74
CA PHE A 235 5.08 5.55 -15.76
C PHE A 235 5.51 4.10 -15.81
N ARG A 236 5.11 3.32 -14.80
CA ARG A 236 5.17 1.86 -14.85
C ARG A 236 3.94 1.39 -15.60
N ILE A 237 4.14 0.70 -16.72
CA ILE A 237 3.08 0.15 -17.56
C ILE A 237 3.22 -1.37 -17.52
N GLU A 238 2.23 -2.03 -16.93
CA GLU A 238 2.08 -3.47 -17.01
C GLU A 238 1.12 -3.81 -18.14
N PHE A 239 1.50 -4.77 -18.98
CA PHE A 239 0.72 -5.23 -20.11
C PHE A 239 0.00 -6.55 -19.80
N LYS A 240 -1.05 -6.88 -20.56
CA LYS A 240 -1.81 -8.14 -20.40
C LYS A 240 -0.98 -9.42 -20.62
N ASN A 241 0.19 -9.33 -21.24
CA ASN A 241 1.15 -10.43 -21.39
C ASN A 241 2.24 -10.42 -20.30
N ASP A 242 1.97 -9.72 -19.19
CA ASP A 242 2.84 -9.57 -18.01
C ASP A 242 4.21 -8.93 -18.27
N GLN A 243 4.42 -8.34 -19.46
CA GLN A 243 5.55 -7.46 -19.66
C GLN A 243 5.34 -6.15 -18.90
N VAL A 244 6.43 -5.63 -18.34
CA VAL A 244 6.44 -4.37 -17.61
C VAL A 244 7.45 -3.41 -18.22
N ARG A 245 7.02 -2.16 -18.42
CA ARG A 245 7.86 -1.06 -18.90
C ARG A 245 7.88 0.06 -17.87
N TYR A 246 9.04 0.69 -17.72
CA TYR A 246 9.16 1.97 -17.04
C TYR A 246 9.54 3.00 -18.10
N VAL A 247 8.61 3.88 -18.44
CA VAL A 247 8.83 4.94 -19.43
C VAL A 247 8.93 6.27 -18.71
N ILE A 248 10.06 6.95 -18.87
CA ILE A 248 10.38 8.18 -18.15
C ILE A 248 10.42 9.34 -19.13
N TYR A 249 9.83 10.47 -18.74
CA TYR A 249 9.67 11.68 -19.54
C TYR A 249 10.17 12.91 -18.81
N ASP A 250 10.43 13.97 -19.57
CA ASP A 250 10.64 15.32 -19.06
C ASP A 250 9.34 15.85 -18.40
N TYR A 251 9.38 15.99 -17.07
CA TYR A 251 8.22 16.37 -16.27
C TYR A 251 7.68 17.76 -16.61
N LYS A 252 8.56 18.76 -16.74
CA LYS A 252 8.18 20.15 -17.09
C LYS A 252 7.49 20.19 -18.45
N LYS A 253 7.93 19.41 -19.44
CA LYS A 253 7.28 19.36 -20.75
C LYS A 253 5.90 18.71 -20.71
N ILE A 254 5.73 17.61 -19.96
CA ILE A 254 4.41 16.99 -19.73
C ILE A 254 3.47 18.00 -19.05
N THR A 255 3.92 18.62 -17.96
CA THR A 255 3.16 19.61 -17.19
C THR A 255 2.76 20.80 -18.06
N LYS A 256 3.69 21.35 -18.86
CA LYS A 256 3.39 22.45 -19.79
C LYS A 256 2.35 22.06 -20.85
N ALA A 257 2.32 20.81 -21.29
CA ALA A 257 1.34 20.34 -22.24
C ALA A 257 -0.04 20.16 -21.61
N LEU A 258 -0.11 19.61 -20.39
CA LEU A 258 -1.35 19.47 -19.63
C LEU A 258 -1.95 20.83 -19.27
N ASN A 259 -1.15 21.82 -18.89
CA ASN A 259 -1.61 23.18 -18.55
C ASN A 259 -2.32 23.90 -19.72
N LYS A 260 -2.21 23.41 -20.95
CA LYS A 260 -2.89 23.96 -22.12
C LYS A 260 -4.26 23.32 -22.37
N LEU A 261 -4.58 22.26 -21.64
CA LEU A 261 -5.83 21.54 -21.79
C LEU A 261 -6.89 22.16 -20.88
N GLU A 262 -8.12 22.18 -21.38
CA GLU A 262 -9.30 22.46 -20.57
C GLU A 262 -9.58 21.36 -19.56
N ASN A 263 -10.54 21.61 -18.67
CA ASN A 263 -10.90 20.65 -17.62
C ASN A 263 -11.50 19.39 -18.25
N GLY A 264 -11.02 18.22 -17.82
CA GLY A 264 -11.36 16.94 -18.42
C GLY A 264 -10.51 16.57 -19.64
N GLY A 265 -9.64 17.47 -20.12
CA GLY A 265 -8.83 17.28 -21.31
C GLY A 265 -7.87 16.09 -21.26
N LEU A 266 -7.51 15.59 -22.44
CA LEU A 266 -6.70 14.38 -22.61
C LEU A 266 -5.39 14.68 -23.36
N LEU A 267 -4.27 14.22 -22.82
CA LEU A 267 -2.98 14.14 -23.52
C LEU A 267 -2.71 12.70 -23.94
N ASP A 268 -2.77 12.44 -25.25
CA ASP A 268 -2.35 11.17 -25.84
C ASP A 268 -0.82 11.03 -25.73
N MET A 269 -0.35 10.00 -25.02
CA MET A 269 1.07 9.80 -24.77
C MET A 269 1.90 9.53 -26.03
N LYS A 270 1.27 9.18 -27.16
CA LYS A 270 1.97 9.14 -28.47
C LYS A 270 2.58 10.51 -28.84
N ASN A 271 1.93 11.61 -28.42
CA ASN A 271 2.36 12.98 -28.71
C ASN A 271 3.47 13.45 -27.77
N ALA A 272 3.61 12.79 -26.61
CA ALA A 272 4.62 13.05 -25.61
C ALA A 272 5.93 12.26 -25.83
N LEU A 273 5.96 11.30 -26.76
CA LEU A 273 7.12 10.45 -27.05
C LEU A 273 8.43 11.22 -27.29
N LYS A 274 8.36 12.38 -27.91
CA LYS A 274 9.53 13.26 -28.15
C LYS A 274 10.17 13.78 -26.86
N TRP A 275 9.47 13.70 -25.73
CA TRP A 275 9.93 14.11 -24.40
C TRP A 275 10.39 12.93 -23.54
N GLN A 276 10.36 11.71 -24.06
CA GLN A 276 10.85 10.54 -23.37
C GLN A 276 12.36 10.66 -23.15
N VAL A 277 12.80 10.40 -21.91
CA VAL A 277 14.21 10.43 -21.48
C VAL A 277 14.75 9.03 -21.13
N ALA A 278 13.89 8.05 -20.86
CA ALA A 278 14.26 6.64 -20.76
C ALA A 278 13.09 5.69 -21.07
N ASN A 279 13.40 4.48 -21.52
CA ASN A 279 12.44 3.40 -21.77
C ASN A 279 13.05 2.08 -21.32
N ILE A 280 12.52 1.51 -20.25
CA ILE A 280 13.14 0.39 -19.54
C ILE A 280 12.21 -0.81 -19.56
N LYS A 281 12.75 -1.99 -19.88
CA LYS A 281 12.12 -3.29 -19.68
C LYS A 281 12.62 -3.91 -18.37
N TYR A 282 11.72 -4.15 -17.44
CA TYR A 282 12.05 -4.89 -16.23
C TYR A 282 10.80 -5.57 -15.66
N ASN A 283 10.73 -6.89 -15.77
CA ASN A 283 9.52 -7.67 -15.42
C ASN A 283 9.53 -8.21 -13.99
N SER A 284 10.68 -8.20 -13.31
CA SER A 284 10.78 -8.78 -11.97
C SER A 284 10.12 -7.86 -10.95
N VAL A 285 9.32 -8.45 -10.08
CA VAL A 285 8.65 -7.80 -8.96
C VAL A 285 8.95 -8.65 -7.73
N PRO A 286 9.37 -8.06 -6.60
CA PRO A 286 9.60 -8.81 -5.37
C PRO A 286 8.35 -9.62 -4.98
N TYR A 287 8.53 -10.88 -4.62
CA TYR A 287 7.44 -11.82 -4.28
C TYR A 287 6.34 -11.97 -5.35
N ARG A 288 6.58 -11.50 -6.59
CA ARG A 288 5.60 -11.47 -7.70
C ARG A 288 4.34 -10.65 -7.42
N THR A 289 4.28 -9.90 -6.32
CA THR A 289 3.13 -9.08 -5.94
C THR A 289 3.55 -7.61 -5.91
N PHE A 290 3.13 -6.85 -6.93
CA PHE A 290 3.51 -5.45 -7.05
C PHE A 290 2.65 -4.58 -6.13
N GLN A 291 3.34 -3.81 -5.28
CA GLN A 291 2.69 -2.92 -4.32
C GLN A 291 2.91 -1.45 -4.67
N SER A 292 4.15 -1.04 -4.95
CA SER A 292 4.42 0.34 -5.35
C SER A 292 5.78 0.49 -6.06
N PHE A 293 5.97 1.62 -6.74
CA PHE A 293 7.28 2.04 -7.22
C PHE A 293 7.48 3.54 -6.98
N CYS A 294 8.74 3.97 -6.96
CA CYS A 294 9.12 5.38 -6.89
C CYS A 294 10.38 5.60 -7.74
N ILE A 295 10.53 6.79 -8.31
CA ILE A 295 11.79 7.21 -8.93
C ILE A 295 12.46 8.31 -8.12
N SER A 296 13.79 8.25 -8.03
CA SER A 296 14.62 9.33 -7.47
C SER A 296 16.04 9.19 -8.01
N ASP A 297 16.67 10.27 -8.47
CA ASP A 297 18.06 10.29 -8.93
C ASP A 297 18.40 9.21 -9.96
N ASN A 298 17.61 9.14 -11.04
CA ASN A 298 17.77 8.12 -12.09
C ASN A 298 17.78 6.68 -11.57
N THR A 299 17.12 6.45 -10.43
CA THR A 299 16.95 5.15 -9.80
C THR A 299 15.47 4.81 -9.74
N VAL A 300 15.12 3.57 -10.07
CA VAL A 300 13.79 3.01 -9.80
C VAL A 300 13.87 2.22 -8.51
N TYR A 301 12.98 2.51 -7.59
CA TYR A 301 12.73 1.74 -6.37
C TYR A 301 11.41 1.01 -6.56
N LEU A 302 11.41 -0.31 -6.35
CA LEU A 302 10.30 -1.20 -6.61
C LEU A 302 9.99 -2.03 -5.37
N ALA A 303 8.80 -1.83 -4.81
CA ALA A 303 8.33 -2.57 -3.66
C ALA A 303 7.36 -3.67 -4.10
N GLY A 304 7.61 -4.87 -3.58
CA GLY A 304 6.68 -5.99 -3.65
C GLY A 304 6.52 -6.63 -2.28
N GLY A 305 5.36 -7.22 -2.06
CA GLY A 305 4.98 -7.74 -0.75
C GLY A 305 3.55 -8.26 -0.79
N TYR A 306 3.24 -9.15 0.13
CA TYR A 306 1.90 -9.68 0.32
C TYR A 306 1.76 -10.09 1.79
N LEU A 307 0.51 -10.23 2.26
CA LEU A 307 0.24 -10.78 3.58
C LEU A 307 1.04 -12.08 3.78
N LYS A 308 1.62 -12.25 4.97
CA LYS A 308 2.50 -13.38 5.37
C LYS A 308 3.90 -13.40 4.76
N MET A 309 4.15 -12.70 3.66
CA MET A 309 5.45 -12.71 2.98
C MET A 309 6.37 -11.55 3.40
N GLY A 310 5.82 -10.56 4.10
CA GLY A 310 6.53 -9.32 4.41
C GLY A 310 6.68 -8.43 3.18
N ALA A 311 7.82 -7.74 3.09
CA ALA A 311 8.08 -6.80 2.01
C ALA A 311 9.53 -6.81 1.56
N LYS A 312 9.74 -6.68 0.25
CA LYS A 312 11.08 -6.61 -0.33
C LYS A 312 11.13 -5.45 -1.31
N ILE A 313 12.23 -4.69 -1.27
CA ILE A 313 12.46 -3.55 -2.16
C ILE A 313 13.66 -3.83 -3.03
N TYR A 314 13.43 -3.78 -4.33
CA TYR A 314 14.46 -3.77 -5.35
C TYR A 314 14.78 -2.34 -5.78
N MET A 315 16.03 -2.10 -6.18
CA MET A 315 16.39 -0.93 -6.93
C MET A 315 17.28 -1.23 -8.13
N PHE A 316 17.18 -0.38 -9.14
CA PHE A 316 18.11 -0.37 -10.26
C PHE A 316 18.26 1.05 -10.81
N LYS A 317 19.47 1.37 -11.27
CA LYS A 317 19.78 2.64 -11.92
C LYS A 317 19.46 2.56 -13.41
N TYR A 318 19.11 3.69 -13.99
CA TYR A 318 18.95 3.86 -15.43
C TYR A 318 19.66 5.10 -15.92
N LYS A 319 19.92 5.17 -17.23
CA LYS A 319 20.58 6.33 -17.83
C LYS A 319 19.55 7.22 -18.53
N PRO A 320 19.37 8.49 -18.11
CA PRO A 320 18.53 9.42 -18.85
C PRO A 320 19.23 9.87 -20.13
N HIS A 321 18.43 10.17 -21.15
CA HIS A 321 18.89 10.67 -22.44
C HIS A 321 18.28 12.04 -22.74
N LYS A 322 19.06 12.91 -23.39
CA LYS A 322 18.68 14.31 -23.62
C LYS A 322 17.47 14.49 -24.57
N ARG A 323 17.17 13.53 -25.47
CA ARG A 323 16.14 13.66 -26.52
C ARG A 323 15.53 12.30 -26.92
N GLY A 324 14.26 12.32 -27.37
CA GLY A 324 13.48 11.13 -27.75
C GLY A 324 14.02 10.34 -28.97
N LYS A 325 13.37 9.19 -29.25
CA LYS A 325 13.84 8.03 -30.06
C LYS A 325 14.78 7.09 -29.30
N LEU A 326 14.35 6.67 -28.11
CA LEU A 326 15.15 5.82 -27.25
C LEU A 326 14.95 4.35 -27.59
N LYS A 327 16.05 3.62 -27.72
CA LYS A 327 16.02 2.16 -27.66
C LYS A 327 15.62 1.74 -26.25
N THR A 328 14.81 0.71 -26.16
CA THR A 328 14.48 0.09 -24.88
C THR A 328 15.75 -0.48 -24.24
N GLU A 329 16.07 -0.05 -23.03
CA GLU A 329 17.05 -0.70 -22.16
C GLU A 329 16.38 -1.88 -21.44
N THR A 330 17.02 -3.06 -21.42
CA THR A 330 16.55 -4.18 -20.60
C THR A 330 17.44 -4.32 -19.39
N ILE A 331 16.86 -4.24 -18.19
CA ILE A 331 17.57 -4.43 -16.94
C ILE A 331 17.59 -5.92 -16.61
N SER A 332 18.79 -6.47 -16.41
CA SER A 332 18.98 -7.84 -15.96
C SER A 332 18.93 -7.91 -14.43
N LYS A 333 18.70 -9.12 -13.88
CA LYS A 333 18.73 -9.35 -12.43
C LYS A 333 20.05 -8.89 -11.79
N LYS A 334 21.20 -9.08 -12.48
CA LYS A 334 22.53 -8.65 -12.01
C LYS A 334 22.68 -7.14 -11.82
N LYS A 335 21.85 -6.34 -12.49
CA LYS A 335 21.81 -4.88 -12.34
C LYS A 335 20.80 -4.40 -11.28
N THR A 336 20.10 -5.34 -10.65
CA THR A 336 19.15 -5.08 -9.59
C THR A 336 19.80 -5.36 -8.24
N GLN A 337 19.60 -4.46 -7.29
CA GLN A 337 20.00 -4.63 -5.90
C GLN A 337 18.75 -4.83 -5.04
N THR A 338 18.80 -5.75 -4.08
CA THR A 338 17.81 -5.81 -2.99
C THR A 338 18.31 -4.93 -1.87
N ILE A 339 17.53 -3.93 -1.47
CA ILE A 339 18.01 -2.92 -0.50
C ILE A 339 17.27 -2.97 0.84
N ILE A 340 16.06 -3.51 0.87
CA ILE A 340 15.30 -3.70 2.10
C ILE A 340 14.58 -5.04 1.98
N ASN A 341 14.72 -5.87 3.01
CA ASN A 341 13.93 -7.08 3.19
C ASN A 341 13.30 -7.04 4.60
N ILE A 342 12.00 -6.78 4.66
CA ILE A 342 11.23 -6.71 5.89
C ILE A 342 10.58 -8.07 6.10
N ILE A 343 11.02 -8.74 7.15
CA ILE A 343 10.40 -9.96 7.64
C ILE A 343 9.16 -9.55 8.45
N PRO A 344 8.01 -10.23 8.28
CA PRO A 344 6.77 -9.90 8.98
C PRO A 344 6.84 -10.33 10.45
N GLN A 345 7.59 -9.61 11.27
CA GLN A 345 7.51 -9.67 12.73
C GLN A 345 7.62 -8.24 13.24
N LEU A 346 6.60 -7.78 13.97
CA LEU A 346 6.53 -6.42 14.50
C LEU A 346 6.12 -6.51 15.96
N THR A 347 7.01 -6.14 16.88
CA THR A 347 6.71 -6.11 18.31
C THR A 347 6.21 -4.72 18.68
N VAL A 348 4.88 -4.55 18.77
CA VAL A 348 4.30 -3.30 19.28
C VAL A 348 4.05 -3.45 20.77
N LYS A 349 4.71 -2.64 21.59
CA LYS A 349 4.48 -2.57 23.05
C LYS A 349 4.56 -3.95 23.73
N LYS A 350 5.61 -4.72 23.43
CA LYS A 350 5.86 -6.09 23.94
C LYS A 350 4.83 -7.14 23.50
N LYS A 351 3.93 -6.82 22.56
CA LYS A 351 3.06 -7.81 21.91
C LYS A 351 3.63 -8.12 20.54
N GLN A 352 4.05 -9.36 20.31
CA GLN A 352 4.38 -9.83 18.97
C GLN A 352 3.09 -9.81 18.14
N LEU A 353 3.09 -9.02 17.07
CA LEU A 353 2.06 -9.12 16.05
C LEU A 353 2.45 -10.26 15.13
N GLY A 354 1.65 -11.32 15.12
CA GLY A 354 1.94 -12.53 14.34
C GLY A 354 2.18 -12.24 12.86
N VAL A 355 2.96 -13.15 12.23
CA VAL A 355 3.37 -13.18 10.82
C VAL A 355 2.24 -12.90 9.82
N ASP A 356 0.99 -13.16 10.21
CA ASP A 356 -0.19 -13.16 9.35
C ASP A 356 -0.80 -11.78 9.04
N HIS A 357 -0.27 -10.69 9.58
CA HIS A 357 -1.00 -9.42 9.61
C HIS A 357 -0.40 -8.28 8.79
N LEU A 358 0.83 -8.39 8.26
CA LEU A 358 1.54 -7.25 7.67
C LEU A 358 1.56 -7.28 6.13
N GLU A 359 1.03 -6.25 5.49
CA GLU A 359 1.15 -5.96 4.06
C GLU A 359 1.72 -4.56 3.83
N ILE A 360 2.48 -4.36 2.75
CA ILE A 360 2.94 -3.02 2.36
C ILE A 360 2.04 -2.42 1.29
N GLU A 361 1.65 -1.17 1.51
CA GLU A 361 0.60 -0.49 0.75
C GLU A 361 1.07 0.94 0.38
N GLY A 362 2.22 1.00 -0.29
CA GLY A 362 2.83 2.25 -0.75
C GLY A 362 4.33 2.35 -0.46
N LEU A 363 5.05 2.98 -1.39
CA LEU A 363 6.48 3.28 -1.32
C LEU A 363 6.70 4.71 -1.79
N LYS A 364 7.51 5.48 -1.05
CA LYS A 364 8.04 6.77 -1.49
C LYS A 364 9.50 6.95 -1.09
N VAL A 365 10.24 7.72 -1.88
CA VAL A 365 11.63 8.09 -1.57
C VAL A 365 11.71 9.61 -1.50
N TYR A 366 12.23 10.14 -0.40
CA TYR A 366 12.45 11.58 -0.24
C TYR A 366 13.85 11.82 0.30
N LYS A 367 14.47 12.90 -0.16
CA LYS A 367 15.78 13.29 0.33
C LYS A 367 15.66 14.12 1.59
N ASN A 368 16.64 13.99 2.47
CA ASN A 368 16.80 14.89 3.60
C ASN A 368 17.52 16.19 3.18
N SER A 369 17.73 17.10 4.13
CA SER A 369 18.45 18.36 3.90
C SER A 369 19.89 18.19 3.42
N LYS A 370 20.47 16.99 3.55
CA LYS A 370 21.80 16.63 3.08
C LYS A 370 21.78 15.87 1.74
N GLY A 371 20.61 15.75 1.10
CA GLY A 371 20.45 15.02 -0.16
C GLY A 371 20.40 13.50 -0.03
N VAL A 372 20.44 12.94 1.19
CA VAL A 372 20.43 11.49 1.40
C VAL A 372 19.00 10.95 1.25
N PRO A 373 18.77 9.92 0.42
CA PRO A 373 17.45 9.33 0.22
C PRO A 373 16.99 8.53 1.45
N TYR A 374 15.78 8.83 1.90
CA TYR A 374 15.02 8.05 2.87
C TYR A 374 13.88 7.32 2.16
N ILE A 375 13.70 6.04 2.48
CA ILE A 375 12.60 5.24 1.98
C ILE A 375 11.45 5.29 2.98
N TYR A 376 10.25 5.57 2.50
CA TYR A 376 9.02 5.59 3.26
C TYR A 376 8.11 4.47 2.78
N ILE A 377 7.62 3.64 3.70
CA ILE A 377 6.75 2.50 3.40
C ILE A 377 5.52 2.60 4.28
N ASN A 378 4.34 2.46 3.68
CA ASN A 378 3.10 2.32 4.42
C ASN A 378 2.85 0.84 4.70
N PHE A 379 2.62 0.48 5.96
CA PHE A 379 2.19 -0.86 6.32
C PHE A 379 0.73 -0.86 6.74
N TYR A 380 0.02 -1.85 6.20
CA TYR A 380 -1.31 -2.21 6.59
C TYR A 380 -1.25 -3.40 7.54
N GLN A 381 -1.92 -3.27 8.69
CA GLN A 381 -2.10 -4.36 9.65
C GLN A 381 -3.56 -4.78 9.73
N LYS A 382 -3.81 -6.05 9.40
CA LYS A 382 -5.15 -6.64 9.46
C LYS A 382 -5.62 -6.76 10.91
N ASP A 383 -6.87 -6.38 11.19
CA ASP A 383 -7.59 -6.58 12.46
C ASP A 383 -7.07 -5.78 13.67
N ILE A 384 -6.17 -4.80 13.48
CA ILE A 384 -5.74 -3.86 14.53
C ILE A 384 -6.47 -2.52 14.35
N PRO A 385 -7.06 -1.94 15.42
CA PRO A 385 -7.75 -0.65 15.33
C PRO A 385 -6.89 0.46 14.73
N ILE A 386 -7.45 1.17 13.74
CA ILE A 386 -6.82 2.20 12.87
C ILE A 386 -6.18 3.34 13.66
N THR A 387 -6.58 3.56 14.91
CA THR A 387 -5.96 4.57 15.78
C THR A 387 -4.47 4.31 16.04
N SER A 388 -3.98 3.10 15.69
CA SER A 388 -2.62 2.61 15.91
C SER A 388 -2.03 1.72 14.80
N SER A 389 -2.76 1.35 13.73
CA SER A 389 -2.39 0.21 12.85
C SER A 389 -1.88 0.53 11.44
N ILE A 390 -2.02 1.78 10.97
CA ILE A 390 -1.46 2.20 9.68
C ILE A 390 -0.36 3.21 9.95
N GLY A 391 0.87 2.78 9.72
CA GLY A 391 2.07 3.56 9.90
C GLY A 391 2.81 3.71 8.59
N VAL A 392 3.29 4.91 8.30
CA VAL A 392 4.35 5.08 7.32
C VAL A 392 5.67 5.17 8.06
N TYR A 393 6.60 4.33 7.66
CA TYR A 393 7.88 4.14 8.31
C TYR A 393 9.00 4.56 7.38
N LYS A 394 10.00 5.21 7.96
CA LYS A 394 11.13 5.84 7.30
C LYS A 394 12.39 5.01 7.56
N PHE A 395 13.03 4.57 6.49
CA PHE A 395 14.23 3.77 6.51
C PHE A 395 15.39 4.54 5.89
N ASN A 396 16.56 4.47 6.54
CA ASN A 396 17.79 5.07 6.03
C ASN A 396 18.54 4.08 5.14
N LEU A 397 18.89 4.48 3.92
CA LEU A 397 19.70 3.67 3.03
C LEU A 397 21.18 3.64 3.40
N SER A 398 21.63 4.47 4.34
CA SER A 398 23.01 4.45 4.85
C SER A 398 23.21 3.56 6.08
N GLN A 399 22.14 2.99 6.63
CA GLN A 399 22.25 2.01 7.72
C GLN A 399 22.22 0.64 7.05
N THR A 400 23.36 0.15 6.57
CA THR A 400 23.52 -1.27 6.24
C THR A 400 23.89 -2.04 7.49
N ILE A 401 23.24 -3.18 7.68
CA ILE A 401 23.51 -4.12 8.76
C ILE A 401 24.26 -5.27 8.10
N THR A 402 25.40 -5.66 8.65
CA THR A 402 26.24 -6.70 8.04
C THR A 402 25.56 -8.07 8.15
N GLN A 403 26.01 -9.04 7.35
CA GLN A 403 25.49 -10.42 7.42
C GLN A 403 25.78 -11.08 8.79
N GLU A 404 26.85 -10.65 9.45
CA GLU A 404 27.25 -11.08 10.80
C GLU A 404 26.27 -10.55 11.85
N GLN A 405 25.96 -9.25 11.81
CA GLN A 405 24.96 -8.62 12.68
C GLN A 405 23.56 -9.23 12.51
N LEU A 406 23.22 -9.73 11.31
CA LEU A 406 21.97 -10.45 11.05
C LEU A 406 21.93 -11.81 11.77
N GLU A 407 23.04 -12.54 11.74
CA GLU A 407 23.13 -13.86 12.34
C GLU A 407 23.11 -13.77 13.87
N GLU A 408 23.80 -12.77 14.44
CA GLU A 408 23.72 -12.42 15.86
C GLU A 408 22.28 -12.11 16.30
N LEU A 409 21.57 -11.30 15.50
CA LEU A 409 20.18 -10.94 15.78
C LEU A 409 19.25 -12.16 15.73
N ARG A 410 19.43 -13.06 14.75
CA ARG A 410 18.66 -14.31 14.66
C ARG A 410 18.91 -15.23 15.84
N GLU A 411 20.16 -15.31 16.29
CA GLU A 411 20.51 -16.12 17.46
C GLU A 411 19.90 -15.54 18.74
N GLN A 412 19.95 -14.22 18.90
CA GLN A 412 19.28 -13.54 20.02
C GLN A 412 17.76 -13.81 20.00
N GLN A 413 17.11 -13.71 18.84
CA GLN A 413 15.68 -14.00 18.68
C GLN A 413 15.33 -15.45 19.02
N ARG A 414 16.19 -16.41 18.65
CA ARG A 414 16.00 -17.83 19.00
C ARG A 414 16.03 -18.00 20.53
N LYS A 415 17.00 -17.38 21.21
CA LYS A 415 17.14 -17.42 22.67
C LYS A 415 15.93 -16.80 23.38
N GLU A 416 15.45 -15.64 22.91
CA GLU A 416 14.28 -14.98 23.48
C GLU A 416 12.99 -15.80 23.32
N ALA A 417 12.81 -16.46 22.16
CA ALA A 417 11.66 -17.34 21.92
C ALA A 417 11.71 -18.61 22.78
N GLU A 418 12.90 -19.21 22.93
CA GLU A 418 13.12 -20.35 23.84
C GLU A 418 12.80 -19.98 25.29
N GLN A 419 13.21 -18.78 25.73
CA GLN A 419 12.93 -18.29 27.08
C GLN A 419 11.42 -18.06 27.29
N GLN A 420 10.72 -17.45 26.34
CA GLN A 420 9.27 -17.24 26.45
C GLN A 420 8.49 -18.56 26.49
N ALA A 421 8.89 -19.56 25.70
CA ALA A 421 8.27 -20.88 25.74
C ALA A 421 8.45 -21.56 27.10
N GLN A 422 9.61 -21.39 27.74
CA GLN A 422 9.86 -21.89 29.09
C GLN A 422 9.01 -21.15 30.15
N GLU A 423 8.86 -19.83 30.03
CA GLU A 423 8.02 -19.03 30.94
C GLU A 423 6.53 -19.40 30.81
N GLU A 424 6.02 -19.62 29.59
CA GLU A 424 4.65 -20.07 29.35
C GLU A 424 4.41 -21.49 29.89
N GLN A 425 5.37 -22.40 29.71
CA GLN A 425 5.27 -23.76 30.25
C GLN A 425 5.26 -23.75 31.78
N ALA A 426 6.12 -22.95 32.42
CA ALA A 426 6.15 -22.81 33.87
C ALA A 426 4.86 -22.22 34.44
N GLN A 427 4.23 -21.27 33.72
CA GLN A 427 2.92 -20.71 34.11
C GLN A 427 1.80 -21.76 34.00
N GLN A 428 1.78 -22.56 32.93
CA GLN A 428 0.81 -23.64 32.77
C GLN A 428 0.95 -24.72 33.87
N GLU A 429 2.19 -25.05 34.25
CA GLU A 429 2.46 -26.00 35.34
C GLU A 429 2.04 -25.45 36.72
N GLN A 430 2.16 -24.13 36.96
CA GLN A 430 1.66 -23.46 38.17
C GLN A 430 0.12 -23.40 38.23
N GLU A 431 -0.56 -23.15 37.11
CA GLU A 431 -2.02 -23.15 37.06
C GLU A 431 -2.59 -24.56 37.32
N GLN A 432 -1.97 -25.61 36.77
CA GLN A 432 -2.39 -27.00 37.02
C GLN A 432 -2.15 -27.46 38.47
N THR A 433 -1.12 -26.96 39.15
CA THR A 433 -0.89 -27.27 40.57
C THR A 433 -1.82 -26.50 41.51
N THR A 434 -2.32 -25.33 41.08
CA THR A 434 -3.29 -24.54 41.85
C THR A 434 -4.70 -25.13 41.78
N GLU A 435 -5.11 -25.68 40.63
CA GLU A 435 -6.41 -26.38 40.50
C GLU A 435 -6.47 -27.70 41.28
N GLN A 436 -5.34 -28.40 41.45
CA GLN A 436 -5.28 -29.62 42.28
C GLN A 436 -5.30 -29.37 43.80
N GLN A 437 -5.16 -28.13 44.27
CA GLN A 437 -5.22 -27.79 45.70
C GLN A 437 -6.60 -27.34 46.18
N THR A 438 -7.58 -27.10 45.29
CA THR A 438 -8.94 -26.69 45.66
C THR A 438 -9.94 -27.83 45.89
N ASP A 439 -9.56 -29.09 45.65
CA ASP A 439 -10.40 -30.26 45.94
C ASP A 439 -10.02 -30.91 47.28
N THR A 440 -10.39 -30.26 48.38
CA THR A 440 -10.52 -30.95 49.68
C THR A 440 -11.98 -30.84 50.13
N PRO A 441 -12.72 -31.95 50.32
CA PRO A 441 -14.12 -31.89 50.74
C PRO A 441 -14.21 -31.48 52.22
N GLN A 442 -14.82 -30.34 52.50
CA GLN A 442 -15.22 -29.96 53.85
C GLN A 442 -16.66 -30.44 54.10
N ASN A 443 -16.80 -31.33 55.08
CA ASN A 443 -18.05 -31.97 55.50
C ASN A 443 -19.07 -30.98 56.09
N ASP A 444 -20.35 -31.34 55.88
CA ASP A 444 -21.59 -30.78 56.43
C ASP A 444 -21.58 -30.57 57.94
N VAL A 445 -22.16 -29.43 58.39
CA VAL A 445 -23.08 -29.37 59.54
C VAL A 445 -24.17 -28.33 59.26
N THR A 446 -25.42 -28.79 59.27
CA THR A 446 -26.68 -28.04 59.29
C THR A 446 -26.90 -27.33 60.63
N ASP A 447 -27.43 -26.09 60.64
CA ASP A 447 -28.66 -25.80 61.42
C ASP A 447 -29.34 -24.47 61.04
N THR A 448 -30.62 -24.43 61.41
CA THR A 448 -31.72 -23.52 61.10
C THR A 448 -31.68 -22.15 61.81
N ALA A 449 -32.33 -21.15 61.19
CA ALA A 449 -33.36 -20.24 61.76
C ALA A 449 -33.26 -18.75 61.34
N GLN A 450 -34.39 -18.28 60.79
CA GLN A 450 -35.12 -17.02 61.05
C GLN A 450 -34.43 -15.63 61.01
N ASP A 451 -34.96 -14.82 60.06
CA ASP A 451 -35.69 -13.57 60.31
C ASP A 451 -34.90 -12.34 60.81
N THR A 452 -34.74 -11.32 59.96
CA THR A 452 -35.33 -9.98 60.19
C THR A 452 -35.00 -8.98 59.07
N THR A 453 -35.96 -8.08 58.90
CA THR A 453 -36.13 -6.95 57.99
C THR A 453 -35.08 -5.85 58.10
N THR A 454 -34.86 -5.09 57.01
CA THR A 454 -35.10 -3.63 57.01
C THR A 454 -35.11 -3.03 55.60
N ASP A 455 -36.13 -2.20 55.37
CA ASP A 455 -36.33 -1.31 54.24
C ASP A 455 -35.19 -0.30 54.04
N THR A 456 -34.95 0.10 52.79
CA THR A 456 -34.86 1.53 52.49
C THR A 456 -35.24 1.82 51.04
N VAL A 457 -36.37 2.49 50.91
CA VAL A 457 -36.85 3.23 49.74
C VAL A 457 -35.97 4.46 49.53
N THR A 458 -35.57 4.74 48.29
CA THR A 458 -35.57 6.12 47.77
C THR A 458 -35.84 6.09 46.28
N ASP A 459 -36.77 6.97 45.92
CA ASP A 459 -37.46 7.08 44.66
C ASP A 459 -36.92 8.28 43.86
N THR A 460 -37.26 8.29 42.58
CA THR A 460 -37.43 9.46 41.70
C THR A 460 -36.24 10.28 41.13
N GLN A 461 -36.12 10.14 39.81
CA GLN A 461 -36.37 11.17 38.77
C GLN A 461 -35.23 12.00 38.13
N ASN A 462 -35.10 11.72 36.82
CA ASN A 462 -35.20 12.63 35.65
C ASN A 462 -34.10 13.64 35.26
N GLU A 463 -33.50 13.30 34.11
CA GLU A 463 -33.35 14.11 32.87
C GLU A 463 -32.31 15.28 32.78
N PRO A 464 -31.93 15.77 31.57
CA PRO A 464 -31.73 15.05 30.29
C PRO A 464 -30.47 15.46 29.50
N SER A 465 -30.36 14.81 28.33
CA SER A 465 -29.55 15.01 27.13
C SER A 465 -28.91 16.38 26.81
N ASP A 466 -27.66 16.33 26.34
CA ASP A 466 -27.08 17.30 25.39
C ASP A 466 -26.71 16.63 24.06
N THR A 467 -27.62 16.71 23.08
CA THR A 467 -27.34 16.42 21.67
C THR A 467 -27.09 17.72 20.93
N ALA A 468 -25.83 18.03 20.63
CA ALA A 468 -25.47 19.10 19.71
C ALA A 468 -25.67 18.63 18.25
N SER A 469 -26.68 19.17 17.61
CA SER A 469 -26.92 19.14 16.17
C SER A 469 -25.87 19.99 15.43
N ILE A 470 -25.28 19.42 14.37
CA ILE A 470 -24.50 20.16 13.37
C ILE A 470 -25.36 20.30 12.12
N GLU A 471 -25.74 21.52 11.80
CA GLU A 471 -26.43 21.90 10.57
C GLU A 471 -25.52 21.71 9.34
N TYR A 472 -26.08 21.07 8.32
CA TYR A 472 -25.54 21.07 6.97
C TYR A 472 -26.06 22.31 6.24
N ASN A 473 -25.15 23.22 5.87
CA ASN A 473 -25.47 24.28 4.93
C ASN A 473 -25.28 23.77 3.49
N GLN A 474 -26.35 23.84 2.70
CA GLN A 474 -26.35 23.61 1.26
C GLN A 474 -25.79 24.85 0.56
N GLY A 475 -24.78 24.64 -0.28
CA GLY A 475 -24.18 25.60 -1.20
C GLY A 475 -23.27 24.87 -2.18
#